data_AF-A0A5C7KPR0-F1
#
_entry.id   AF-A0A5C7KPR0-F1
#
_cell.length_a   1.000
_cell.length_b   1.000
_cell.length_c   1.000
_cell.angle_alpha   90.00
_cell.angle_beta   90.00
_cell.angle_gamma   90.00
#
_symmetry.space_group_name_H-M   'P 1'
#
loop_
_entity.id
_entity.type
_entity.pdbx_description
1 polymer ?
#
loop_
_entity_poly.entity_id
_entity_poly.type
_entity_poly.pdbx_seq_one_letter_code
_entity_poly.pdbx_strand_id
1 'polypeptide(L)'
;MLHKFPPRYFWVTTFALMIAAGLFWLGVFRQVVGEEDLLFLPKTDRTVAASSNAAILLESASFQERIEDDMMKQFPDSEKGSFVVQGTVLPGSSVLRLTTNGPEQLVTKTSLNITTKLLLQQLSQYYNFQTELDVRVIDGPRLGTVVSSWPLFLLATVATGLGVTIFFFFILAGLEGLLARVSARSNEALSPHISADTFRPQTITPYWSQGEEDARTVPLSDTEETHDVLAVSAEPEQPADVLEIETNDESYSDPNPAEVLVGLPDTLATSDDQGTVGQELPSTVQIVATGPAPDNLPVADLSPLEAATARLYKADIDATAEMMAEAGEASLSAPSATNTVGEPQTFEPSPDEYKRRLNELLSGKL
;
A
#
# COMPACT_ATOMS: atom_id res chain seq x y z
N MET A 1 32.48 30.29 7.11
CA MET A 1 32.42 30.27 5.62
C MET A 1 31.09 29.73 5.05
N LEU A 2 30.14 29.21 5.84
CA LEU A 2 28.83 28.74 5.34
C LEU A 2 27.88 29.82 4.78
N HIS A 3 28.20 31.12 4.89
CA HIS A 3 27.28 32.20 4.48
C HIS A 3 27.17 32.44 2.96
N LYS A 4 27.91 31.71 2.12
CA LYS A 4 27.92 31.94 0.66
C LYS A 4 27.15 30.92 -0.17
N PHE A 5 26.58 29.86 0.43
CA PHE A 5 25.68 29.01 -0.33
C PHE A 5 24.38 29.77 -0.61
N PRO A 6 24.01 29.97 -1.88
CA PRO A 6 22.79 30.67 -2.20
C PRO A 6 21.63 29.80 -1.68
N PRO A 7 20.83 30.31 -0.73
CA PRO A 7 19.77 29.53 -0.08
C PRO A 7 18.75 28.97 -1.09
N ARG A 8 18.71 29.55 -2.29
CA ARG A 8 17.84 29.15 -3.40
C ARG A 8 18.11 27.71 -3.88
N TYR A 9 19.37 27.31 -4.09
CA TYR A 9 19.65 25.96 -4.60
C TYR A 9 19.32 24.89 -3.57
N PHE A 10 19.55 25.16 -2.29
CA PHE A 10 19.18 24.25 -1.20
C PHE A 10 17.69 23.91 -1.26
N TRP A 11 16.81 24.91 -1.27
CA TRP A 11 15.37 24.69 -1.28
C TRP A 11 14.87 23.98 -2.55
N VAL A 12 15.43 24.31 -3.72
CA VAL A 12 15.09 23.64 -4.98
C VAL A 12 15.47 22.16 -4.92
N THR A 13 16.68 21.84 -4.44
CA THR A 13 17.13 20.44 -4.30
C THR A 13 16.32 19.68 -3.25
N THR A 14 16.00 20.30 -2.10
CA THR A 14 15.15 19.68 -1.08
C THR A 14 13.77 19.35 -1.62
N PHE A 15 13.16 20.27 -2.35
CA PHE A 15 11.84 20.04 -2.92
C PHE A 15 11.84 18.88 -3.93
N ALA A 16 12.83 18.84 -4.83
CA ALA A 16 13.00 17.74 -5.78
C ALA A 16 13.24 16.40 -5.06
N LEU A 17 14.08 16.38 -4.03
CA LEU A 17 14.36 15.18 -3.23
C LEU A 17 13.17 14.75 -2.38
N MET A 18 12.33 15.67 -1.90
CA MET A 18 11.08 15.32 -1.21
C MET A 18 10.10 14.62 -2.14
N ILE A 19 9.94 15.07 -3.39
CA ILE A 19 9.09 14.37 -4.37
C ILE A 19 9.63 12.97 -4.64
N ALA A 20 10.93 12.84 -4.87
CA ALA A 20 11.57 11.54 -5.10
C ALA A 20 11.42 10.60 -3.87
N ALA A 21 11.64 11.12 -2.67
CA ALA A 21 11.43 10.38 -1.43
C ALA A 21 9.95 9.96 -1.26
N GLY A 22 9.01 10.82 -1.64
CA GLY A 22 7.58 10.51 -1.59
C GLY A 22 7.21 9.35 -2.50
N LEU A 23 7.73 9.33 -3.73
CA LEU A 23 7.54 8.21 -4.66
C LEU A 23 8.17 6.91 -4.13
N PHE A 24 9.36 7.00 -3.53
CA PHE A 24 10.03 5.86 -2.93
C PHE A 24 9.23 5.27 -1.75
N TRP A 25 8.81 6.12 -0.81
CA TRP A 25 8.04 5.70 0.35
C TRP A 25 6.62 5.25 0.01
N LEU A 26 6.06 5.70 -1.13
CA LEU A 26 4.73 5.27 -1.56
C LEU A 26 4.65 3.74 -1.69
N GLY A 27 5.71 3.07 -2.15
CA GLY A 27 5.74 1.61 -2.24
C GLY A 27 5.70 0.92 -0.87
N VAL A 28 6.40 1.49 0.13
CA VAL A 28 6.48 0.93 1.49
C VAL A 28 5.18 1.15 2.27
N PHE A 29 4.53 2.30 2.10
CA PHE A 29 3.28 2.64 2.81
C PHE A 29 2.02 2.22 2.05
N ARG A 30 2.15 1.65 0.85
CA ARG A 30 1.02 1.12 0.09
C ARG A 30 0.48 -0.11 0.79
N GLN A 31 -0.81 -0.07 1.10
CA GLN A 31 -1.56 -1.24 1.53
C GLN A 31 -2.67 -1.50 0.53
N VAL A 32 -2.95 -2.78 0.30
CA VAL A 32 -4.12 -3.21 -0.45
C VAL A 32 -5.26 -3.34 0.54
N VAL A 33 -6.34 -2.61 0.28
CA VAL A 33 -7.60 -2.75 1.00
C VAL A 33 -8.54 -3.55 0.13
N GLY A 34 -9.03 -4.66 0.67
CA GLY A 34 -10.08 -5.45 0.06
C GLY A 34 -11.42 -5.12 0.70
N GLU A 35 -12.44 -4.96 -0.12
CA GLU A 35 -13.83 -4.79 0.31
C GLU A 35 -14.73 -5.85 -0.35
N GLU A 36 -15.61 -6.49 0.41
CA GLU A 36 -16.63 -7.40 -0.11
C GLU A 36 -17.97 -7.08 0.56
N ASP A 37 -19.01 -6.86 -0.24
CA ASP A 37 -20.34 -6.51 0.25
C ASP A 37 -21.23 -7.77 0.27
N LEU A 38 -21.75 -8.13 1.45
CA LEU A 38 -22.68 -9.24 1.65
C LEU A 38 -24.10 -8.71 1.89
N LEU A 39 -25.05 -9.09 1.05
CA LEU A 39 -26.46 -8.74 1.18
C LEU A 39 -27.20 -9.78 2.01
N PHE A 40 -27.78 -9.35 3.12
CA PHE A 40 -28.65 -10.18 3.95
C PHE A 40 -30.11 -9.89 3.60
N LEU A 41 -30.86 -10.92 3.20
CA LEU A 41 -32.28 -10.83 2.86
C LEU A 41 -33.08 -11.61 3.91
N PRO A 42 -33.55 -10.94 4.97
CA PRO A 42 -34.36 -11.60 5.98
C PRO A 42 -35.70 -12.04 5.37
N LYS A 43 -36.03 -13.33 5.52
CA LYS A 43 -37.35 -13.87 5.15
C LYS A 43 -38.34 -13.82 6.30
N THR A 44 -37.85 -13.53 7.52
CA THR A 44 -38.64 -13.47 8.75
C THR A 44 -38.22 -12.28 9.60
N ASP A 45 -39.13 -11.75 10.43
CA ASP A 45 -38.84 -10.59 11.28
C ASP A 45 -37.73 -10.85 12.31
N ARG A 46 -37.50 -12.12 12.67
CA ARG A 46 -36.45 -12.53 13.61
C ARG A 46 -35.04 -12.41 13.04
N THR A 47 -34.90 -12.42 11.72
CA THR A 47 -33.59 -12.37 11.05
C THR A 47 -33.20 -10.98 10.56
N VAL A 48 -34.00 -9.95 10.87
CA VAL A 48 -33.69 -8.56 10.51
C VAL A 48 -32.36 -8.09 11.12
N ALA A 49 -32.01 -8.57 12.31
CA ALA A 49 -30.75 -8.26 12.98
C ALA A 49 -29.56 -9.15 12.57
N ALA A 50 -29.72 -10.04 11.56
CA ALA A 50 -28.69 -11.00 11.19
C ALA A 50 -27.40 -10.34 10.69
N SER A 51 -27.47 -9.23 9.94
CA SER A 51 -26.29 -8.49 9.47
C SER A 51 -25.50 -7.87 10.63
N SER A 52 -26.19 -7.31 11.63
CA SER A 52 -25.56 -6.76 12.83
C SER A 52 -24.92 -7.85 13.69
N ASN A 53 -25.59 -8.99 13.86
CA ASN A 53 -25.02 -10.13 14.57
C ASN A 53 -23.79 -10.69 13.83
N ALA A 54 -23.81 -10.72 12.50
CA ALA A 54 -22.67 -11.11 11.69
C ALA A 54 -21.47 -10.17 11.89
N ALA A 55 -21.69 -8.85 11.97
CA ALA A 55 -20.63 -7.89 12.30
C ALA A 55 -20.00 -8.16 13.67
N ILE A 56 -20.82 -8.42 14.70
CA ILE A 56 -20.34 -8.78 16.05
C ILE A 56 -19.54 -10.09 16.02
N LEU A 57 -19.98 -11.09 15.24
CA LEU A 57 -19.24 -12.36 15.09
C LEU A 57 -17.85 -12.13 14.48
N LEU A 58 -17.73 -11.23 13.51
CA LEU A 58 -16.44 -10.88 12.89
C LEU A 58 -15.48 -10.25 13.90
N GLU A 59 -15.96 -9.45 14.85
CA GLU A 59 -15.13 -8.85 15.89
C GLU A 59 -14.69 -9.83 16.99
N SER A 60 -15.28 -11.03 17.02
CA SER A 60 -14.95 -12.03 18.05
C SER A 60 -13.54 -12.61 17.86
N ALA A 61 -12.77 -12.68 18.95
CA ALA A 61 -11.40 -13.19 18.93
C ALA A 61 -11.29 -14.63 18.40
N SER A 62 -12.27 -15.49 18.74
CA SER A 62 -12.31 -16.88 18.28
C SER A 62 -12.57 -17.00 16.78
N PHE A 63 -13.28 -16.04 16.18
CA PHE A 63 -13.46 -16.00 14.74
C PHE A 63 -12.19 -15.53 14.03
N GLN A 64 -11.52 -14.49 14.56
CA GLN A 64 -10.24 -14.00 14.04
C GLN A 64 -9.14 -15.07 14.10
N GLU A 65 -9.04 -15.82 15.20
CA GLU A 65 -8.10 -16.94 15.34
C GLU A 65 -8.31 -18.02 14.27
N ARG A 66 -9.57 -18.33 13.93
CA ARG A 66 -9.89 -19.28 12.85
C ARG A 66 -9.50 -18.77 11.47
N ILE A 67 -9.69 -17.47 11.22
CA ILE A 67 -9.23 -16.86 9.97
C ILE A 67 -7.71 -16.95 9.89
N GLU A 68 -7.01 -16.59 10.97
CA GLU A 68 -5.54 -16.65 11.04
C GLU A 68 -5.02 -18.07 10.81
N ASP A 69 -5.62 -19.07 11.46
CA ASP A 69 -5.25 -20.49 11.29
C ASP A 69 -5.41 -20.96 9.85
N ASP A 70 -6.54 -20.64 9.20
CA ASP A 70 -6.77 -21.03 7.80
C ASP A 70 -5.88 -20.23 6.84
N MET A 71 -5.55 -18.98 7.18
CA MET A 71 -4.62 -18.17 6.41
C MET A 71 -3.19 -18.68 6.48
N MET A 72 -2.73 -19.07 7.67
CA MET A 72 -1.40 -19.65 7.90
C MET A 72 -1.24 -20.99 7.16
N LYS A 73 -2.31 -21.78 7.02
CA LYS A 73 -2.29 -23.01 6.20
C LYS A 73 -2.11 -22.70 4.72
N GLN A 74 -2.69 -21.61 4.23
CA GLN A 74 -2.65 -21.28 2.81
C GLN A 74 -1.40 -20.47 2.41
N PHE A 75 -0.85 -19.68 3.34
CA PHE A 75 0.34 -18.86 3.13
C PHE A 75 1.30 -19.00 4.32
N PRO A 76 2.04 -20.12 4.42
CA PRO A 76 2.95 -20.38 5.54
C PRO A 76 4.09 -19.36 5.64
N ASP A 77 4.48 -18.76 4.51
CA ASP A 77 5.54 -17.76 4.41
C ASP A 77 5.04 -16.32 4.59
N SER A 78 3.72 -16.11 4.74
CA SER A 78 3.22 -14.78 5.06
C SER A 78 3.64 -14.44 6.49
N GLU A 79 4.72 -13.66 6.62
CA GLU A 79 5.24 -13.23 7.91
C GLU A 79 4.14 -12.56 8.72
N LYS A 80 3.63 -13.26 9.76
CA LYS A 80 2.85 -12.79 10.94
C LYS A 80 2.14 -11.43 10.81
N GLY A 81 1.56 -11.16 9.66
CA GLY A 81 0.79 -9.96 9.43
C GLY A 81 -0.51 -10.20 10.15
N SER A 82 -0.83 -9.40 11.16
CA SER A 82 -2.14 -9.47 11.78
C SER A 82 -3.17 -9.10 10.70
N PHE A 83 -3.84 -10.11 10.14
CA PHE A 83 -4.94 -9.91 9.21
C PHE A 83 -6.13 -9.47 10.05
N VAL A 84 -6.47 -8.18 9.99
CA VAL A 84 -7.62 -7.66 10.73
C VAL A 84 -8.76 -7.52 9.75
N VAL A 85 -9.75 -8.41 9.87
CA VAL A 85 -10.98 -8.30 9.09
C VAL A 85 -12.03 -7.59 9.92
N GLN A 86 -12.59 -6.50 9.38
CA GLN A 86 -13.64 -5.72 10.01
C GLN A 86 -14.93 -5.85 9.21
N GLY A 87 -16.06 -5.93 9.91
CA GLY A 87 -17.39 -5.94 9.29
C GLY A 87 -18.17 -4.70 9.69
N THR A 88 -18.61 -3.91 8.72
CA THR A 88 -19.44 -2.71 8.97
C THR A 88 -20.78 -2.85 8.27
N VAL A 89 -21.88 -2.69 9.01
CA VAL A 89 -23.23 -2.70 8.42
C VAL A 89 -23.53 -1.31 7.86
N LEU A 90 -23.90 -1.24 6.59
CA LEU A 90 -24.24 0.03 5.96
C LEU A 90 -25.56 0.59 6.55
N PRO A 91 -25.60 1.87 6.96
CA PRO A 91 -26.73 2.43 7.70
C PRO A 91 -28.03 2.37 6.89
N GLY A 92 -29.09 1.87 7.52
CA GLY A 92 -30.41 1.73 6.90
C GLY A 92 -30.50 0.60 5.87
N SER A 93 -29.48 -0.26 5.76
CA SER A 93 -29.48 -1.40 4.84
C SER A 93 -29.12 -2.71 5.56
N SER A 94 -29.41 -3.83 4.91
CA SER A 94 -29.00 -5.16 5.35
C SER A 94 -27.69 -5.63 4.69
N VAL A 95 -26.88 -4.69 4.20
CA VAL A 95 -25.60 -4.97 3.57
C VAL A 95 -24.49 -4.89 4.62
N LEU A 96 -23.75 -5.98 4.77
CA LEU A 96 -22.54 -6.06 5.57
C LEU A 96 -21.33 -5.88 4.65
N ARG A 97 -20.56 -4.83 4.86
CA ARG A 97 -19.29 -4.61 4.18
C ARG A 97 -18.16 -5.22 4.99
N LEU A 98 -17.51 -6.23 4.41
CA LEU A 98 -16.27 -6.79 4.91
C LEU A 98 -15.11 -5.96 4.38
N THR A 99 -14.22 -5.53 5.26
CA THR A 99 -12.99 -4.82 4.90
C THR A 99 -11.80 -5.54 5.49
N THR A 100 -10.78 -5.79 4.68
CA THR A 100 -9.49 -6.34 5.14
C THR A 100 -8.35 -5.57 4.49
N ASN A 101 -7.23 -5.47 5.20
CA ASN A 101 -6.02 -4.84 4.72
C ASN A 101 -4.88 -5.86 4.63
N GLY A 102 -4.11 -5.79 3.54
CA GLY A 102 -2.96 -6.67 3.34
C GLY A 102 -1.86 -6.01 2.51
N PRO A 103 -0.63 -6.56 2.55
CA PRO A 103 0.48 -6.07 1.75
C PRO A 103 0.34 -6.42 0.26
N GLU A 104 -0.35 -7.51 -0.06
CA GLU A 104 -0.44 -8.07 -1.41
C GLU A 104 -1.89 -8.36 -1.81
N GLN A 105 -2.21 -8.11 -3.09
CA GLN A 105 -3.55 -8.28 -3.65
C GLN A 105 -4.08 -9.71 -3.52
N LEU A 106 -3.23 -10.71 -3.79
CA LEU A 106 -3.61 -12.11 -3.74
C LEU A 106 -3.97 -12.55 -2.31
N VAL A 107 -3.17 -12.12 -1.33
CA VAL A 107 -3.38 -12.43 0.09
C VAL A 107 -4.66 -11.76 0.59
N THR A 108 -4.86 -10.47 0.31
CA THR A 108 -6.07 -9.72 0.69
C THR A 108 -7.33 -10.36 0.09
N LYS A 109 -7.30 -10.73 -1.20
CA LYS A 109 -8.42 -11.41 -1.87
C LYS A 109 -8.73 -12.76 -1.24
N THR A 110 -7.69 -13.54 -0.93
CA THR A 110 -7.86 -14.86 -0.33
C THR A 110 -8.38 -14.76 1.10
N SER A 111 -7.92 -13.77 1.87
CA SER A 111 -8.42 -13.45 3.20
C SER A 111 -9.91 -13.12 3.21
N LEU A 112 -10.40 -12.31 2.26
CA LEU A 112 -11.83 -12.05 2.10
C LEU A 112 -12.61 -13.33 1.80
N ASN A 113 -12.16 -14.12 0.83
CA ASN A 113 -12.85 -15.36 0.46
C ASN A 113 -12.94 -16.36 1.63
N ILE A 114 -11.84 -16.54 2.38
CA ILE A 114 -11.81 -17.39 3.58
C ILE A 114 -12.76 -16.83 4.64
N THR A 115 -12.71 -15.53 4.90
CA THR A 115 -13.56 -14.87 5.90
C THR A 115 -15.03 -15.02 5.54
N THR A 116 -15.41 -14.75 4.30
CA THR A 116 -16.78 -14.92 3.80
C THR A 116 -17.24 -16.37 3.95
N LYS A 117 -16.41 -17.34 3.58
CA LYS A 117 -16.72 -18.77 3.74
C LYS A 117 -16.92 -19.16 5.21
N LEU A 118 -16.01 -18.76 6.09
CA LEU A 118 -16.08 -19.05 7.52
C LEU A 118 -17.28 -18.35 8.17
N LEU A 119 -17.57 -17.12 7.78
CA LEU A 119 -18.72 -16.36 8.26
C LEU A 119 -20.03 -17.04 7.87
N LEU A 120 -20.18 -17.42 6.60
CA LEU A 120 -21.37 -18.14 6.13
C LEU A 120 -21.52 -19.51 6.82
N GLN A 121 -20.42 -20.23 7.01
CA GLN A 121 -20.44 -21.49 7.76
C GLN A 121 -20.88 -21.28 9.21
N GLN A 122 -20.37 -20.25 9.89
CA GLN A 122 -20.75 -19.95 11.27
C GLN A 122 -22.21 -19.48 11.36
N LEU A 123 -22.68 -18.63 10.43
CA LEU A 123 -24.07 -18.17 10.37
C LEU A 123 -25.06 -19.32 10.11
N SER A 124 -24.68 -20.32 9.32
CA SER A 124 -25.53 -21.50 9.07
C SER A 124 -25.84 -22.33 10.31
N GLN A 125 -25.04 -22.18 11.38
CA GLN A 125 -25.32 -22.82 12.67
C GLN A 125 -26.43 -22.12 13.45
N TYR A 126 -26.63 -20.81 13.19
CA TYR A 126 -27.61 -19.98 13.90
C TYR A 126 -28.88 -19.73 13.09
N TYR A 127 -28.79 -19.75 11.76
CA TYR A 127 -29.88 -19.40 10.85
C TYR A 127 -30.08 -20.46 9.78
N ASN A 128 -31.34 -20.75 9.44
CA ASN A 128 -31.64 -21.60 8.30
C ASN A 128 -31.68 -20.77 7.00
N PHE A 129 -30.71 -21.01 6.10
CA PHE A 129 -30.62 -20.23 4.86
C PHE A 129 -31.79 -20.43 3.88
N GLN A 130 -32.47 -21.57 3.97
CA GLN A 130 -33.61 -21.86 3.10
C GLN A 130 -34.86 -21.11 3.54
N THR A 131 -35.14 -21.09 4.84
CA THR A 131 -36.42 -20.61 5.38
C THR A 131 -36.35 -19.24 6.04
N GLU A 132 -35.21 -18.84 6.60
CA GLU A 132 -35.13 -17.66 7.48
C GLU A 132 -34.27 -16.51 6.93
N LEU A 133 -33.16 -16.83 6.26
CA LEU A 133 -32.17 -15.83 5.86
C LEU A 133 -31.52 -16.18 4.52
N ASP A 134 -31.68 -15.36 3.49
CA ASP A 134 -30.92 -15.52 2.24
C ASP A 134 -29.71 -14.58 2.27
N VAL A 135 -28.50 -15.09 2.05
CA VAL A 135 -27.26 -14.29 2.05
C VAL A 135 -26.63 -14.36 0.67
N ARG A 136 -26.31 -13.21 0.08
CA ARG A 136 -25.75 -13.11 -1.27
C ARG A 136 -24.51 -12.24 -1.28
N VAL A 137 -23.50 -12.63 -2.04
CA VAL A 137 -22.31 -11.80 -2.30
C VAL A 137 -22.64 -10.80 -3.41
N ILE A 138 -22.43 -9.51 -3.16
CA ILE A 138 -22.53 -8.45 -4.15
C ILE A 138 -21.12 -8.18 -4.71
N ASP A 139 -20.97 -8.30 -6.03
CA ASP A 139 -19.79 -7.90 -6.81
C ASP A 139 -18.42 -8.54 -6.46
N GLY A 140 -18.40 -9.50 -5.52
CA GLY A 140 -17.17 -10.17 -5.09
C GLY A 140 -16.15 -9.22 -4.43
N PRO A 141 -14.92 -9.69 -4.19
CA PRO A 141 -13.89 -8.89 -3.53
C PRO A 141 -13.35 -7.79 -4.45
N ARG A 142 -13.59 -6.54 -4.08
CA ARG A 142 -13.02 -5.33 -4.71
C ARG A 142 -11.70 -4.98 -4.05
N LEU A 143 -10.65 -4.78 -4.84
CA LEU A 143 -9.33 -4.44 -4.32
C LEU A 143 -9.01 -2.98 -4.64
N GLY A 144 -8.73 -2.20 -3.61
CA GLY A 144 -8.23 -0.84 -3.69
C GLY A 144 -6.82 -0.74 -3.10
N THR A 145 -6.10 0.31 -3.45
CA THR A 145 -4.79 0.61 -2.85
C THR A 145 -4.88 1.93 -2.12
N VAL A 146 -4.52 1.92 -0.84
CA VAL A 146 -4.53 3.12 0.02
C VAL A 146 -3.17 3.28 0.71
N VAL A 147 -2.88 4.49 1.15
CA VAL A 147 -1.71 4.77 1.99
C VAL A 147 -2.09 4.47 3.43
N SER A 148 -1.44 3.46 4.03
CA SER A 148 -1.78 2.94 5.36
C SER A 148 -1.85 4.02 6.45
N SER A 149 -0.86 4.91 6.46
CA SER A 149 -0.69 5.94 7.49
C SER A 149 -0.18 7.23 6.87
N TRP A 150 -1.11 8.05 6.38
CA TRP A 150 -0.83 9.36 5.79
C TRP A 150 0.15 10.24 6.60
N PRO A 151 0.01 10.38 7.94
CA PRO A 151 0.93 11.20 8.73
C PRO A 151 2.36 10.66 8.75
N LEU A 152 2.52 9.34 8.88
CA LEU A 152 3.85 8.71 8.91
C LEU A 152 4.51 8.75 7.53
N PHE A 153 3.72 8.56 6.46
CA PHE A 153 4.19 8.71 5.10
C PHE A 153 4.76 10.12 4.84
N LEU A 154 4.01 11.16 5.22
CA LEU A 154 4.46 12.55 5.07
C LEU A 154 5.72 12.83 5.89
N LEU A 155 5.75 12.36 7.15
CA LEU A 155 6.91 12.51 8.02
C LEU A 155 8.16 11.83 7.43
N ALA A 156 8.03 10.58 6.99
CA ALA A 156 9.13 9.82 6.37
C ALA A 156 9.64 10.53 5.11
N THR A 157 8.72 10.98 4.25
CA THR A 157 9.04 11.71 3.02
C THR A 157 9.84 12.99 3.31
N VAL A 158 9.36 13.82 4.25
CA VAL A 158 10.01 15.07 4.64
C VAL A 158 11.36 14.80 5.30
N ALA A 159 11.43 13.84 6.21
CA ALA A 159 12.65 13.47 6.94
C ALA A 159 13.73 12.94 6.00
N THR A 160 13.40 12.02 5.09
CA THR A 160 14.34 11.48 4.11
C THR A 160 14.79 12.57 3.13
N GLY A 161 13.87 13.37 2.58
CA GLY A 161 14.22 14.46 1.66
C GLY A 161 15.16 15.50 2.29
N LEU A 162 14.87 15.95 3.52
CA LEU A 162 15.75 16.86 4.27
C LEU A 162 17.07 16.21 4.63
N GLY A 163 17.05 14.98 5.14
CA GLY A 163 18.24 14.24 5.56
C GLY A 163 19.23 14.05 4.42
N VAL A 164 18.75 13.59 3.25
CA VAL A 164 19.59 13.43 2.05
C VAL A 164 20.13 14.78 1.58
N THR A 165 19.33 15.84 1.61
CA THR A 165 19.80 17.17 1.21
C THR A 165 20.90 17.68 2.16
N ILE A 166 20.68 17.61 3.47
CA ILE A 166 21.67 18.04 4.48
C ILE A 166 22.97 17.25 4.31
N PHE A 167 22.87 15.94 4.14
CA PHE A 167 24.02 15.07 3.93
C PHE A 167 24.80 15.42 2.66
N PHE A 168 24.09 15.66 1.55
CA PHE A 168 24.70 16.06 0.28
C PHE A 168 25.47 17.39 0.40
N PHE A 169 24.87 18.43 0.99
CA PHE A 169 25.55 19.71 1.18
C PHE A 169 26.69 19.63 2.21
N PHE A 170 26.58 18.76 3.21
CA PHE A 170 27.67 18.49 4.13
C PHE A 170 28.89 17.92 3.41
N ILE A 171 28.69 16.97 2.49
CA ILE A 171 29.76 16.44 1.63
C ILE A 171 30.36 17.53 0.75
N LEU A 172 29.54 18.35 0.10
CA LEU A 172 30.03 19.45 -0.74
C LEU A 172 30.88 20.44 0.06
N ALA A 173 30.42 20.85 1.24
CA ALA A 173 31.17 21.73 2.12
C ALA A 173 32.48 21.11 2.59
N GLY A 174 32.49 19.80 2.87
CA GLY A 174 33.70 19.04 3.19
C GLY A 174 34.70 19.01 2.05
N LEU A 175 34.21 18.78 0.82
CA LEU A 175 35.02 18.71 -0.39
C LEU A 175 35.63 20.08 -0.76
N GLU A 176 34.86 21.15 -0.64
CA GLU A 176 35.38 22.53 -0.76
C GLU A 176 36.47 22.83 0.27
N GLY A 177 36.28 22.37 1.53
CA GLY A 177 37.27 22.53 2.59
C GLY A 177 38.57 21.78 2.30
N LEU A 178 38.49 20.57 1.72
CA LEU A 178 39.66 19.81 1.29
C LEU A 178 40.36 20.47 0.10
N LEU A 179 39.62 20.91 -0.91
CA LEU A 179 40.18 21.62 -2.08
C LEU A 179 40.86 22.92 -1.67
N ALA A 180 40.26 23.71 -0.77
CA ALA A 180 40.85 24.94 -0.26
C ALA A 180 42.18 24.68 0.46
N ARG A 181 42.29 23.56 1.22
CA ARG A 181 43.56 23.15 1.85
C ARG A 181 44.62 22.76 0.82
N VAL A 182 44.23 22.07 -0.26
CA VAL A 182 45.14 21.72 -1.36
C VAL A 182 45.64 22.97 -2.08
N SER A 183 44.75 23.91 -2.41
CA SER A 183 45.10 25.17 -3.06
C SER A 183 45.95 26.09 -2.18
N ALA A 184 45.74 26.09 -0.86
CA ALA A 184 46.59 26.83 0.06
C ALA A 184 48.02 26.28 0.08
N ARG A 185 48.18 24.94 0.10
CA ARG A 185 49.51 24.30 0.01
C ARG A 185 50.22 24.58 -1.31
N SER A 186 49.48 24.57 -2.43
CA SER A 186 50.09 24.90 -3.72
C SER A 186 50.55 26.37 -3.78
N ASN A 187 49.77 27.30 -3.23
CA ASN A 187 50.14 28.71 -3.22
C ASN A 187 51.30 29.03 -2.26
N GLU A 188 51.44 28.30 -1.15
CA GLU A 188 52.57 28.45 -0.25
C GLU A 188 53.88 27.94 -0.90
N ALA A 189 53.82 26.84 -1.65
CA ALA A 189 54.95 26.32 -2.43
C ALA A 189 55.37 27.22 -3.61
N LEU A 190 54.45 28.05 -4.13
CA LEU A 190 54.70 29.00 -5.21
C LEU A 190 54.94 30.44 -4.71
N SER A 191 54.98 30.67 -3.40
CA SER A 191 55.57 31.91 -2.91
C SER A 191 57.03 31.92 -3.39
N PRO A 192 57.44 32.86 -4.26
CA PRO A 192 58.80 32.88 -4.78
C PRO A 192 59.70 33.15 -3.58
N HIS A 193 60.26 32.08 -3.02
CA HIS A 193 61.27 32.17 -2.01
C HIS A 193 62.49 32.71 -2.75
N ILE A 194 62.59 34.04 -2.84
CA ILE A 194 63.80 34.70 -3.31
C ILE A 194 64.84 34.30 -2.27
N SER A 195 65.61 33.26 -2.59
CA SER A 195 66.70 32.80 -1.73
C SER A 195 67.63 33.99 -1.51
N ALA A 196 68.18 34.13 -0.31
CA ALA A 196 69.11 35.22 0.01
C ALA A 196 70.30 35.27 -0.97
N ASP A 197 70.60 34.14 -1.64
CA ASP A 197 71.63 34.05 -2.68
C ASP A 197 71.26 34.74 -4.00
N THR A 198 69.97 35.00 -4.26
CA THR A 198 69.52 35.79 -5.42
C THR A 198 69.92 37.27 -5.30
N PHE A 199 70.19 37.74 -4.07
CA PHE A 199 70.69 39.10 -3.83
C PHE A 199 72.22 39.21 -3.83
N ARG A 200 72.96 38.13 -4.12
CA ARG A 200 74.39 38.28 -4.38
C ARG A 200 74.54 39.10 -5.67
N PRO A 201 75.23 40.25 -5.63
CA PRO A 201 75.48 41.02 -6.84
C PRO A 201 76.21 40.08 -7.82
N GLN A 202 75.56 39.75 -8.92
CA GLN A 202 76.22 39.04 -10.00
C GLN A 202 77.37 39.93 -10.44
N THR A 203 78.60 39.48 -10.19
CA THR A 203 79.79 40.10 -10.75
C THR A 203 79.56 40.13 -12.26
N ILE A 204 79.39 41.33 -12.80
CA ILE A 204 79.23 41.57 -14.24
C ILE A 204 80.48 41.01 -14.88
N THR A 205 80.41 39.77 -15.37
CA THR A 205 81.40 39.25 -16.29
C THR A 205 81.17 40.02 -17.58
N PRO A 206 82.17 40.77 -18.07
CA PRO A 206 82.02 41.54 -19.28
C PRO A 206 81.68 40.58 -20.44
N TYR A 207 80.68 40.94 -21.25
CA TYR A 207 80.14 40.27 -22.46
C TYR A 207 81.15 39.73 -23.51
N TRP A 208 82.45 39.87 -23.27
CA TRP A 208 83.55 39.69 -24.22
C TRP A 208 84.23 38.32 -23.99
N SER A 209 83.90 37.60 -22.91
CA SER A 209 84.51 36.30 -22.57
C SER A 209 83.65 35.09 -22.92
N GLN A 210 82.54 35.25 -23.64
CA GLN A 210 81.66 34.14 -24.05
C GLN A 210 81.91 33.61 -25.47
N GLY A 211 82.94 34.12 -26.16
CA GLY A 211 83.28 33.67 -27.50
C GLY A 211 84.50 32.75 -27.51
N GLU A 212 84.43 31.52 -26.99
CA GLU A 212 85.41 30.50 -27.42
C GLU A 212 85.09 29.01 -27.17
N GLU A 213 83.99 28.59 -26.52
CA GLU A 213 83.79 27.15 -26.20
C GLU A 213 82.68 26.39 -26.94
N ASP A 214 81.83 27.01 -27.76
CA ASP A 214 80.78 26.28 -28.51
C ASP A 214 81.19 25.88 -29.93
N ALA A 215 82.35 25.22 -30.03
CA ALA A 215 82.78 24.53 -31.24
C ALA A 215 83.12 23.07 -30.95
N ARG A 216 82.13 22.25 -30.53
CA ARG A 216 82.26 20.79 -30.66
C ARG A 216 80.93 20.03 -30.72
N THR A 217 80.75 19.42 -31.90
CA THR A 217 80.00 18.19 -32.22
C THR A 217 78.48 18.22 -32.10
N VAL A 218 77.86 18.59 -33.22
CA VAL A 218 76.58 18.07 -33.69
C VAL A 218 76.78 16.59 -34.10
N PRO A 219 76.09 15.61 -33.49
CA PRO A 219 75.92 14.32 -34.12
C PRO A 219 74.72 14.35 -35.08
N LEU A 220 75.02 13.80 -36.25
CA LEU A 220 74.23 13.59 -37.44
C LEU A 220 72.89 12.88 -37.15
N SER A 221 71.88 13.34 -37.86
CA SER A 221 70.60 12.69 -38.13
C SER A 221 70.79 11.34 -38.85
N ASP A 222 70.19 10.28 -38.31
CA ASP A 222 69.77 9.14 -39.12
C ASP A 222 68.24 9.13 -39.23
N THR A 223 67.83 9.33 -40.48
CA THR A 223 66.50 9.20 -41.03
C THR A 223 66.22 7.72 -41.24
N GLU A 224 65.26 7.15 -40.52
CA GLU A 224 64.52 5.98 -41.01
C GLU A 224 63.04 6.30 -41.04
N GLU A 225 62.59 6.67 -42.24
CA GLU A 225 61.25 6.38 -42.72
C GLU A 225 61.06 4.85 -42.69
N THR A 226 60.06 4.37 -41.97
CA THR A 226 59.31 3.18 -42.39
C THR A 226 57.83 3.38 -42.10
N HIS A 227 57.12 3.62 -43.18
CA HIS A 227 55.75 3.15 -43.40
C HIS A 227 55.61 1.70 -42.89
N ASP A 228 54.62 1.42 -42.03
CA ASP A 228 53.44 0.68 -42.48
C ASP A 228 52.42 0.45 -41.35
N VAL A 229 51.17 0.76 -41.69
CA VAL A 229 49.97 -0.05 -41.51
C VAL A 229 49.89 -0.88 -40.23
N LEU A 230 49.01 -0.44 -39.32
CA LEU A 230 47.81 -1.21 -38.98
C LEU A 230 46.87 -0.33 -38.15
N ALA A 231 45.72 -0.05 -38.75
CA ALA A 231 44.56 0.49 -38.07
C ALA A 231 44.15 -0.46 -36.93
N VAL A 232 44.46 -0.09 -35.69
CA VAL A 232 43.73 -0.62 -34.53
C VAL A 232 42.57 0.34 -34.32
N SER A 233 41.52 0.10 -35.10
CA SER A 233 40.18 0.53 -34.79
C SER A 233 39.85 -0.08 -33.43
N ALA A 234 39.95 0.73 -32.37
CA ALA A 234 39.42 0.37 -31.07
C ALA A 234 37.90 0.31 -31.21
N GLU A 235 37.43 -0.89 -31.51
CA GLU A 235 36.07 -1.33 -31.36
C GLU A 235 35.61 -0.99 -29.94
N PRO A 236 34.58 -0.15 -29.76
CA PRO A 236 33.91 -0.10 -28.48
C PRO A 236 33.25 -1.46 -28.28
N GLU A 237 33.82 -2.30 -27.42
CA GLU A 237 33.06 -3.35 -26.75
C GLU A 237 31.92 -2.66 -25.98
N GLN A 238 30.81 -2.46 -26.67
CA GLN A 238 29.51 -2.41 -26.05
C GLN A 238 29.34 -3.75 -25.35
N PRO A 239 29.10 -3.78 -24.02
CA PRO A 239 28.51 -4.95 -23.42
C PRO A 239 27.09 -5.05 -23.99
N ALA A 240 26.95 -5.86 -25.04
CA ALA A 240 25.67 -6.48 -25.38
C ALA A 240 25.41 -7.55 -24.32
N ASP A 241 25.07 -7.10 -23.11
CA ASP A 241 24.18 -7.87 -22.25
C ASP A 241 22.81 -7.79 -22.93
N VAL A 242 22.66 -8.65 -23.94
CA VAL A 242 21.35 -9.13 -24.34
C VAL A 242 20.85 -9.91 -23.14
N LEU A 243 20.17 -9.19 -22.25
CA LEU A 243 19.06 -9.78 -21.53
C LEU A 243 18.16 -10.35 -22.63
N GLU A 244 18.24 -11.67 -22.83
CA GLU A 244 17.09 -12.47 -23.19
C GLU A 244 16.03 -12.14 -22.15
N ILE A 245 15.27 -11.09 -22.41
CA ILE A 245 13.89 -11.05 -21.99
C ILE A 245 13.30 -12.21 -22.76
N GLU A 246 13.23 -13.37 -22.11
CA GLU A 246 12.13 -14.30 -22.31
C GLU A 246 10.87 -13.43 -22.20
N THR A 247 10.45 -12.87 -23.33
CA THR A 247 9.05 -12.56 -23.56
C THR A 247 8.42 -13.94 -23.58
N ASN A 248 8.12 -14.41 -22.38
CA ASN A 248 7.11 -15.42 -22.16
C ASN A 248 5.82 -14.75 -22.65
N ASP A 249 5.65 -14.75 -23.98
CA ASP A 249 4.38 -14.65 -24.67
C ASP A 249 3.64 -15.94 -24.29
N GLU A 250 3.26 -16.03 -23.01
CA GLU A 250 2.02 -16.67 -22.64
C GLU A 250 0.92 -15.80 -23.26
N SER A 251 0.79 -15.96 -24.57
CA SER A 251 -0.46 -15.81 -25.27
C SER A 251 -1.45 -16.71 -24.55
N TYR A 252 -2.07 -16.16 -23.50
CA TYR A 252 -3.40 -16.55 -23.07
C TYR A 252 -4.29 -16.31 -24.27
N SER A 253 -4.27 -17.29 -25.17
CA SER A 253 -5.38 -17.60 -26.03
C SER A 253 -6.51 -17.92 -25.08
N ASP A 254 -7.26 -16.88 -24.73
CA ASP A 254 -8.51 -16.93 -24.00
C ASP A 254 -9.34 -18.06 -24.64
N PRO A 255 -9.52 -19.22 -23.96
CA PRO A 255 -10.32 -20.28 -24.53
C PRO A 255 -11.74 -19.74 -24.56
N ASN A 256 -12.20 -19.43 -25.77
CA ASN A 256 -13.58 -19.12 -26.08
C ASN A 256 -14.51 -20.01 -25.23
N PRO A 257 -15.29 -19.46 -24.27
CA PRO A 257 -16.08 -20.26 -23.33
C PRO A 257 -17.28 -20.97 -23.96
N ALA A 258 -17.35 -21.03 -25.30
CA ALA A 258 -18.46 -21.59 -26.04
C ALA A 258 -18.26 -23.02 -26.57
N GLU A 259 -17.08 -23.66 -26.41
CA GLU A 259 -16.83 -24.98 -27.04
C GLU A 259 -16.58 -26.18 -26.11
N VAL A 260 -16.57 -26.03 -24.78
CA VAL A 260 -16.41 -27.17 -23.86
C VAL A 260 -17.76 -27.73 -23.40
N LEU A 261 -18.59 -28.17 -24.35
CA LEU A 261 -19.85 -28.86 -24.05
C LEU A 261 -20.23 -29.91 -25.11
N VAL A 262 -19.26 -30.72 -25.54
CA VAL A 262 -19.56 -31.96 -26.30
C VAL A 262 -18.58 -33.05 -25.88
N GLY A 263 -19.05 -34.01 -25.09
CA GLY A 263 -18.30 -35.25 -24.84
C GLY A 263 -18.44 -35.87 -23.46
N LEU A 264 -19.66 -36.02 -22.93
CA LEU A 264 -19.88 -37.10 -21.95
C LEU A 264 -20.10 -38.41 -22.73
N PRO A 265 -19.28 -39.46 -22.54
CA PRO A 265 -19.64 -40.79 -22.97
C PRO A 265 -20.74 -41.35 -22.05
N ASP A 266 -21.91 -41.61 -22.63
CA ASP A 266 -22.90 -42.53 -22.09
C ASP A 266 -22.30 -43.94 -22.03
N THR A 267 -21.73 -44.31 -20.89
CA THR A 267 -21.49 -45.73 -20.57
C THR A 267 -21.94 -46.03 -19.15
N LEU A 268 -23.24 -46.32 -19.05
CA LEU A 268 -23.80 -47.25 -18.08
C LEU A 268 -23.11 -48.60 -18.26
N ALA A 269 -22.13 -48.90 -17.42
CA ALA A 269 -21.61 -50.23 -17.23
C ALA A 269 -21.87 -50.65 -15.79
N THR A 270 -22.93 -51.45 -15.65
CA THR A 270 -23.24 -52.30 -14.51
C THR A 270 -22.07 -53.28 -14.33
N SER A 271 -21.31 -53.14 -13.24
CA SER A 271 -20.44 -54.20 -12.74
C SER A 271 -20.93 -54.59 -11.36
N ASP A 272 -21.73 -55.66 -11.34
CA ASP A 272 -21.80 -56.60 -10.23
C ASP A 272 -20.38 -57.10 -9.97
N ASP A 273 -19.81 -56.80 -8.81
CA ASP A 273 -18.70 -57.58 -8.29
C ASP A 273 -18.86 -57.80 -6.79
N GLN A 274 -19.01 -59.08 -6.44
CA GLN A 274 -19.01 -59.61 -5.09
C GLN A 274 -17.55 -59.68 -4.63
N GLY A 275 -17.19 -58.87 -3.65
CA GLY A 275 -15.84 -58.86 -3.11
C GLY A 275 -15.80 -58.52 -1.62
N THR A 276 -16.21 -59.48 -0.80
CA THR A 276 -15.92 -59.56 0.64
C THR A 276 -14.44 -59.33 0.93
N VAL A 277 -14.08 -58.20 1.56
CA VAL A 277 -12.98 -58.13 2.53
C VAL A 277 -13.38 -57.12 3.61
N GLY A 278 -13.55 -57.63 4.83
CA GLY A 278 -13.79 -56.83 6.02
C GLY A 278 -12.56 -56.01 6.38
N GLN A 279 -12.77 -54.72 6.59
CA GLN A 279 -11.86 -53.90 7.37
C GLN A 279 -12.73 -53.01 8.26
N GLU A 280 -12.90 -53.48 9.50
CA GLU A 280 -13.53 -52.76 10.59
C GLU A 280 -12.72 -51.49 10.88
N LEU A 281 -13.30 -50.34 10.57
CA LEU A 281 -12.88 -49.04 11.08
C LEU A 281 -13.98 -48.52 12.01
N PRO A 282 -13.60 -47.98 13.18
CA PRO A 282 -14.53 -47.77 14.29
C PRO A 282 -15.54 -46.68 13.98
N SER A 283 -16.81 -47.10 14.02
CA SER A 283 -17.99 -46.35 14.44
C SER A 283 -17.80 -44.87 14.75
N THR A 284 -18.24 -44.04 13.79
CA THR A 284 -19.17 -42.93 13.97
C THR A 284 -19.60 -42.70 15.42
N VAL A 285 -19.02 -41.70 16.07
CA VAL A 285 -19.58 -41.11 17.29
C VAL A 285 -20.80 -40.29 16.86
N GLN A 286 -21.95 -40.96 16.77
CA GLN A 286 -23.24 -40.29 16.80
C GLN A 286 -23.43 -39.70 18.19
N ILE A 287 -23.19 -38.39 18.33
CA ILE A 287 -23.64 -37.63 19.50
C ILE A 287 -25.14 -37.43 19.34
N VAL A 288 -25.92 -38.44 19.74
CA VAL A 288 -27.35 -38.29 20.00
C VAL A 288 -27.48 -37.60 21.35
N ALA A 289 -27.49 -36.26 21.33
CA ALA A 289 -27.90 -35.45 22.46
C ALA A 289 -29.43 -35.28 22.43
N THR A 290 -30.15 -36.32 22.84
CA THR A 290 -31.60 -36.25 23.11
C THR A 290 -31.89 -36.73 24.52
N GLY A 291 -31.35 -35.99 25.50
CA GLY A 291 -31.88 -35.99 26.86
C GLY A 291 -32.68 -34.70 27.08
N PRO A 292 -33.93 -34.72 27.55
CA PRO A 292 -34.57 -33.51 28.06
C PRO A 292 -33.68 -32.94 29.17
N ALA A 293 -33.35 -31.65 29.07
CA ALA A 293 -32.57 -30.97 30.09
C ALA A 293 -33.24 -31.18 31.47
N PRO A 294 -32.49 -31.53 32.52
CA PRO A 294 -33.07 -31.76 33.84
C PRO A 294 -33.74 -30.46 34.33
N ASP A 295 -35.03 -30.56 34.65
CA ASP A 295 -35.96 -29.47 35.03
C ASP A 295 -35.60 -28.72 36.33
N ASN A 296 -34.40 -28.91 36.87
CA ASN A 296 -33.96 -28.38 38.17
C ASN A 296 -32.71 -27.52 38.06
N LEU A 297 -32.61 -26.69 37.01
CA LEU A 297 -31.64 -25.59 37.04
C LEU A 297 -32.16 -24.50 37.98
N PRO A 298 -31.34 -24.03 38.95
CA PRO A 298 -31.73 -22.89 39.77
C PRO A 298 -31.93 -21.69 38.83
N VAL A 299 -33.17 -21.21 38.75
CA VAL A 299 -33.52 -19.98 38.05
C VAL A 299 -32.82 -18.86 38.82
N ALA A 300 -31.66 -18.43 38.32
CA ALA A 300 -30.98 -17.27 38.88
C ALA A 300 -31.90 -16.06 38.66
N ASP A 301 -32.22 -15.34 39.73
CA ASP A 301 -32.97 -14.08 39.63
C ASP A 301 -32.22 -13.14 38.68
N LEU A 302 -32.81 -12.89 37.50
CA LEU A 302 -32.26 -12.01 36.47
C LEU A 302 -32.49 -10.52 36.79
N SER A 303 -33.16 -10.22 37.91
CA SER A 303 -33.44 -8.85 38.35
C SER A 303 -32.18 -7.95 38.49
N PRO A 304 -30.99 -8.44 38.92
CA PRO A 304 -29.79 -7.61 38.96
C PRO A 304 -29.23 -7.32 37.57
N LEU A 305 -29.40 -8.26 36.63
CA LEU A 305 -28.93 -8.13 35.25
C LEU A 305 -29.78 -7.12 34.48
N GLU A 306 -31.10 -7.18 34.64
CA GLU A 306 -32.04 -6.19 34.07
C GLU A 306 -31.80 -4.78 34.64
N ALA A 307 -31.49 -4.68 35.94
CA ALA A 307 -31.13 -3.39 36.54
C ALA A 307 -29.81 -2.83 36.00
N ALA A 308 -28.84 -3.70 35.67
CA ALA A 308 -27.57 -3.30 35.09
C ALA A 308 -27.74 -2.84 33.62
N THR A 309 -28.53 -3.55 32.81
CA THR A 309 -28.81 -3.15 31.43
C THR A 309 -29.61 -1.85 31.37
N ALA A 310 -30.59 -1.65 32.25
CA ALA A 310 -31.34 -0.40 32.34
C ALA A 310 -30.44 0.81 32.69
N ARG A 311 -29.40 0.61 33.52
CA ARG A 311 -28.41 1.66 33.82
C ARG A 311 -27.52 1.97 32.62
N LEU A 312 -27.16 0.97 31.83
CA LEU A 312 -26.34 1.15 30.63
C LEU A 312 -27.09 1.95 29.56
N TYR A 313 -28.34 1.60 29.29
CA TYR A 313 -29.19 2.34 28.34
C TYR A 313 -29.41 3.79 28.77
N LYS A 314 -29.56 4.04 30.07
CA LYS A 314 -29.70 5.41 30.58
C LYS A 314 -28.42 6.24 30.35
N ALA A 315 -27.25 5.65 30.56
CA ALA A 315 -25.98 6.33 30.35
C ALA A 315 -25.76 6.73 28.88
N ASP A 316 -26.12 5.87 27.93
CA ASP A 316 -26.02 6.19 26.49
C ASP A 316 -26.98 7.31 26.07
N ILE A 317 -28.20 7.32 26.61
CA ILE A 317 -29.17 8.38 26.34
C ILE A 317 -28.68 9.73 26.90
N ASP A 318 -28.15 9.73 28.12
CA ASP A 318 -27.64 10.95 28.74
C ASP A 318 -26.40 11.49 27.99
N ALA A 319 -25.48 10.62 27.55
CA ALA A 319 -24.29 11.02 26.78
C ALA A 319 -24.63 11.56 25.38
N THR A 320 -25.60 10.95 24.69
CA THR A 320 -26.04 11.44 23.38
C THR A 320 -26.80 12.77 23.49
N ALA A 321 -27.58 12.96 24.55
CA ALA A 321 -28.25 14.23 24.84
C ALA A 321 -27.24 15.35 25.13
N GLU A 322 -26.17 15.08 25.88
CA GLU A 322 -25.12 16.05 26.19
C GLU A 322 -24.35 16.48 24.93
N MET A 323 -23.99 15.53 24.05
CA MET A 323 -23.39 15.83 22.75
C MET A 323 -24.28 16.71 21.86
N MET A 324 -25.59 16.44 21.82
CA MET A 324 -26.52 17.26 21.03
C MET A 324 -26.71 18.66 21.63
N ALA A 325 -26.70 18.78 22.96
CA ALA A 325 -26.77 20.07 23.64
C ALA A 325 -25.53 20.93 23.34
N GLU A 326 -24.33 20.34 23.41
CA GLU A 326 -23.06 21.04 23.12
C GLU A 326 -22.98 21.49 21.64
N ALA A 327 -23.46 20.66 20.71
CA ALA A 327 -23.57 21.03 19.30
C ALA A 327 -24.56 22.18 19.06
N GLY A 328 -25.67 22.23 19.81
CA GLY A 328 -26.64 23.31 19.76
C GLY A 328 -26.09 24.65 20.27
N GLU A 329 -25.34 24.63 21.38
CA GLU A 329 -24.73 25.83 21.95
C GLU A 329 -23.58 26.40 21.08
N ALA A 330 -22.83 25.53 20.39
CA ALA A 330 -21.81 25.93 19.43
C ALA A 330 -22.41 26.67 18.21
N SER A 331 -23.63 26.32 17.80
CA SER A 331 -24.33 27.00 16.69
C SER A 331 -24.85 28.39 17.08
N LEU A 332 -25.22 28.58 18.35
CA LEU A 332 -25.75 29.86 18.86
C LEU A 332 -24.67 30.89 19.20
N SER A 333 -23.41 30.47 19.34
CA SER A 333 -22.29 31.32 19.78
C SER A 333 -21.45 31.89 18.62
N ALA A 334 -21.76 31.56 17.37
CA ALA A 334 -21.05 32.10 16.22
C ALA A 334 -21.48 33.57 15.97
N PRO A 335 -20.53 34.54 16.01
CA PRO A 335 -20.87 35.94 15.76
C PRO A 335 -21.40 36.09 14.33
N SER A 336 -22.64 36.57 14.22
CA SER A 336 -23.33 36.86 12.95
C SER A 336 -22.52 37.82 12.09
N ALA A 337 -21.68 37.27 11.23
CA ALA A 337 -21.14 37.97 10.08
C ALA A 337 -22.27 38.11 9.05
N THR A 338 -22.70 39.35 8.83
CA THR A 338 -23.74 39.75 7.90
C THR A 338 -23.30 39.47 6.46
N ASN A 339 -23.45 38.23 6.01
CA ASN A 339 -23.40 37.87 4.60
C ASN A 339 -24.81 37.51 4.15
N THR A 340 -25.45 38.46 3.48
CA THR A 340 -26.59 38.24 2.60
C THR A 340 -26.19 37.27 1.48
N VAL A 341 -26.35 35.97 1.72
CA VAL A 341 -26.31 34.92 0.70
C VAL A 341 -27.59 34.12 0.90
N GLY A 342 -28.41 34.11 -0.15
CA GLY A 342 -29.85 33.83 -0.11
C GLY A 342 -30.22 32.46 0.43
N GLU A 343 -31.42 32.42 1.01
CA GLU A 343 -32.14 31.19 1.33
C GLU A 343 -32.02 30.18 0.19
N PRO A 344 -31.71 28.90 0.48
CA PRO A 344 -31.88 27.84 -0.50
C PRO A 344 -33.37 27.73 -0.79
N GLN A 345 -33.82 28.41 -1.84
CA GLN A 345 -35.15 28.22 -2.39
C GLN A 345 -35.21 26.78 -2.91
N THR A 346 -35.82 25.90 -2.12
CA THR A 346 -36.30 24.59 -2.55
C THR A 346 -37.45 24.81 -3.54
N PHE A 347 -37.11 25.21 -4.76
CA PHE A 347 -38.05 25.18 -5.87
C PHE A 347 -38.25 23.71 -6.26
N GLU A 348 -39.46 23.20 -6.02
CA GLU A 348 -39.91 21.99 -6.69
C GLU A 348 -39.75 22.22 -8.21
N PRO A 349 -39.08 21.31 -8.93
CA PRO A 349 -38.86 21.46 -10.37
C PRO A 349 -40.20 21.63 -11.08
N SER A 350 -40.25 22.56 -12.02
CA SER A 350 -41.47 22.76 -12.80
C SER A 350 -41.85 21.47 -13.56
N PRO A 351 -43.13 21.26 -13.89
CA PRO A 351 -43.58 20.07 -14.64
C PRO A 351 -42.83 19.86 -15.97
N ASP A 352 -42.32 20.93 -16.57
CA ASP A 352 -41.57 20.89 -17.81
C ASP A 352 -40.11 20.47 -17.61
N GLU A 353 -39.49 20.79 -16.46
CA GLU A 353 -38.17 20.26 -16.09
C GLU A 353 -38.21 18.76 -15.84
N TYR A 354 -39.28 18.25 -15.23
CA TYR A 354 -39.47 16.81 -15.05
C TYR A 354 -39.52 16.07 -16.39
N LYS A 355 -40.27 16.60 -17.37
CA LYS A 355 -40.33 16.01 -18.72
C LYS A 355 -38.98 16.03 -19.41
N ARG A 356 -38.21 17.10 -19.26
CA ARG A 356 -36.87 17.22 -19.85
C ARG A 356 -35.91 16.20 -19.25
N ARG A 357 -35.85 16.09 -17.92
CA ARG A 357 -35.00 15.11 -17.22
C ARG A 357 -35.39 13.67 -17.54
N LEU A 358 -36.70 13.39 -17.67
CA LEU A 358 -37.20 12.07 -18.06
C LEU A 358 -36.79 11.71 -19.51
N ASN A 359 -36.89 12.64 -20.45
CA ASN A 359 -36.44 12.42 -21.82
C ASN A 359 -34.91 12.25 -21.91
N GLU A 360 -34.15 12.95 -21.07
CA GLU A 360 -32.70 12.81 -20.99
C GLU A 360 -32.29 11.42 -20.48
N LEU A 361 -32.96 10.94 -19.41
CA LEU A 361 -32.86 9.57 -18.89
C LEU A 361 -33.23 8.50 -19.93
N LEU A 362 -34.34 8.69 -20.65
CA LEU A 362 -34.81 7.74 -21.67
C LEU A 362 -33.94 7.74 -22.93
N SER A 363 -33.27 8.86 -23.24
CA SER A 363 -32.36 8.97 -24.37
C SER A 363 -30.97 8.39 -24.11
N GLY A 364 -30.69 7.90 -22.89
CA GLY A 364 -29.42 7.28 -22.53
C GLY A 364 -28.22 8.25 -22.56
N LYS A 365 -28.48 9.55 -22.35
CA LYS A 365 -27.48 10.62 -22.49
C LYS A 365 -26.79 11.02 -21.18
N LEU A 366 -26.87 10.17 -20.15
CA LEU A 366 -26.26 10.40 -18.84
C LEU A 366 -24.87 9.78 -18.74
#